data_AF-A0A2D5Z036-F1
#
_entry.id   AF-A0A2D5Z036-F1
#
_cell.length_a   1.000
_cell.length_b   1.000
_cell.length_c   1.000
_cell.angle_alpha   90.00
_cell.angle_beta   90.00
_cell.angle_gamma   90.00
#
_symmetry.space_group_name_H-M   'P 1'
#
loop_
_entity.id
_entity.type
_entity.pdbx_description
1 polymer ?
#
loop_
_entity_poly.entity_id
_entity_poly.type
_entity_poly.pdbx_seq_one_letter_code
_entity_poly.pdbx_strand_id
1 'polypeptide(L)'
;MMMARPRNSWKCATGGATSSSMSRSWTMTTRPIRTTFCPNAASSAWIVPTSPPQVPMDPGGTSMTSRKAETVIAIPTAIPIGITTATAKTITWTTSIATKSSNNTMHVTTPIRLTAHHAAVESTPRVRAFTLVELLVVMGIMVMILAIAVPSMSSLFNSGRVDGAIDTITVAAASARSYAVSVPRFFDADPITVPEEGSYSGAAALFTPANEIRLIHNVATARDGNGWPLEIKDPNSPFGYKPQRNGYQDIHGRDPISLPSDVGFMGIVRIANAIKYIPPPFAVSFNQNGNLVTFSDPVTVPAARDFVRFLVYYDGDYSGDYNVDLDREDGTYLPDEWDPQSDQYTPGTASDRPGIDEDFDMHRLPFEAIETVVGVYVYDKTQLWEAVDADDRKLPSYDTNDPLGQWLEDNAVLLMFNRYTGRAVQEVE
;
A
#
# COMPACT_ATOMS: atom_id res chain seq x y z
N MET A 1 -39.98 57.92 7.33
CA MET A 1 -40.34 56.66 6.64
C MET A 1 -39.53 55.55 7.31
N MET A 2 -39.78 55.13 8.56
CA MET A 2 -40.92 54.41 9.17
C MET A 2 -41.25 53.07 8.49
N MET A 3 -40.68 51.97 9.02
CA MET A 3 -41.21 50.59 9.10
C MET A 3 -40.15 49.78 9.89
N ALA A 4 -40.32 49.48 11.19
CA ALA A 4 -41.23 48.51 11.85
C ALA A 4 -40.80 47.03 11.66
N ARG A 5 -40.55 46.36 12.79
CA ARG A 5 -40.21 44.93 12.97
C ARG A 5 -41.37 44.00 12.50
N PRO A 6 -41.14 42.67 12.49
CA PRO A 6 -41.69 41.91 13.62
C PRO A 6 -40.79 40.81 14.21
N ARG A 7 -41.02 40.59 15.52
CA ARG A 7 -40.68 39.39 16.29
C ARG A 7 -41.56 38.23 15.83
N ASN A 8 -41.03 37.01 15.85
CA ASN A 8 -41.86 35.80 16.00
C ASN A 8 -41.28 34.87 17.06
N SER A 9 -42.22 34.36 17.86
CA SER A 9 -42.08 33.58 19.08
C SER A 9 -42.84 32.27 18.90
N TRP A 10 -42.19 31.12 19.13
CA TRP A 10 -42.85 29.80 19.26
C TRP A 10 -42.07 29.01 20.32
N LYS A 11 -42.57 29.01 21.57
CA LYS A 11 -43.40 27.97 22.21
C LYS A 11 -42.75 26.59 22.33
N CYS A 12 -42.39 26.28 23.58
CA CYS A 12 -42.14 24.94 24.09
C CYS A 12 -43.32 23.99 23.79
N ALA A 13 -43.01 22.79 23.34
CA ALA A 13 -43.87 21.62 23.44
C ALA A 13 -43.07 20.51 24.12
N THR A 14 -43.40 20.28 25.38
CA THR A 14 -43.02 19.08 26.14
C THR A 14 -43.86 17.91 25.64
N GLY A 15 -43.23 16.98 24.92
CA GLY A 15 -43.80 15.68 24.57
C GLY A 15 -42.95 14.58 25.18
N GLY A 16 -43.40 14.04 26.32
CA GLY A 16 -42.79 12.86 26.93
C GLY A 16 -43.09 11.61 26.10
N ALA A 17 -42.05 10.93 25.65
CA ALA A 17 -42.11 9.57 25.16
C ALA A 17 -41.27 8.70 26.11
N THR A 18 -41.96 7.93 26.93
CA THR A 18 -41.37 6.85 27.74
C THR A 18 -41.00 5.69 26.81
N SER A 19 -39.73 5.58 26.43
CA SER A 19 -39.19 4.34 25.87
C SER A 19 -38.60 3.51 27.02
N SER A 20 -39.33 2.47 27.42
CA SER A 20 -38.84 1.41 28.30
C SER A 20 -37.68 0.68 27.63
N SER A 21 -36.44 0.91 28.07
CA SER A 21 -35.30 0.09 27.65
C SER A 21 -35.33 -1.24 28.41
N MET A 22 -35.52 -2.33 27.68
CA MET A 22 -35.23 -3.68 28.17
C MET A 22 -33.71 -3.84 28.21
N SER A 23 -33.11 -3.56 29.37
CA SER A 23 -31.75 -3.97 29.70
C SER A 23 -31.69 -5.51 29.77
N ARG A 24 -31.21 -6.15 28.70
CA ARG A 24 -30.72 -7.54 28.77
C ARG A 24 -29.26 -7.51 29.19
N SER A 25 -28.98 -7.77 30.48
CA SER A 25 -27.62 -7.99 30.94
C SER A 25 -27.16 -9.39 30.50
N TRP A 26 -26.13 -9.45 29.66
CA TRP A 26 -25.38 -10.68 29.44
C TRP A 26 -24.22 -10.71 30.43
N THR A 27 -24.30 -11.60 31.40
CA THR A 27 -23.18 -11.87 32.32
C THR A 27 -22.19 -12.79 31.62
N MET A 28 -21.17 -12.21 30.96
CA MET A 28 -20.03 -12.98 30.48
C MET A 28 -19.23 -13.48 31.68
N THR A 29 -19.22 -14.80 31.88
CA THR A 29 -18.34 -15.45 32.86
C THR A 29 -16.99 -15.68 32.18
N THR A 30 -16.05 -14.75 32.38
CA THR A 30 -14.66 -14.94 31.94
C THR A 30 -13.97 -15.96 32.85
N ARG A 31 -13.32 -16.96 32.24
CA ARG A 31 -12.44 -17.88 32.95
C ARG A 31 -11.13 -17.15 33.30
N PRO A 32 -10.58 -17.30 34.51
CA PRO A 32 -9.30 -16.69 34.84
C PRO A 32 -8.18 -17.45 34.12
N ILE A 33 -7.54 -16.80 33.14
CA ILE A 33 -6.25 -17.23 32.62
C ILE A 33 -5.19 -16.80 33.65
N ARG A 34 -4.50 -17.78 34.23
CA ARG A 34 -3.30 -17.56 35.05
C ARG A 34 -2.18 -17.08 34.13
N THR A 35 -1.89 -15.78 34.14
CA THR A 35 -0.61 -15.26 33.70
C THR A 35 0.37 -15.30 34.87
N THR A 36 1.44 -16.08 34.70
CA THR A 36 2.54 -16.15 35.66
C THR A 36 3.45 -14.97 35.38
N PHE A 37 3.54 -14.06 36.34
CA PHE A 37 4.43 -12.90 36.34
C PHE A 37 5.90 -13.38 36.47
N CYS A 38 6.75 -13.01 35.51
CA CYS A 38 8.20 -13.05 35.65
C CYS A 38 8.73 -11.62 35.47
N PRO A 39 9.29 -10.97 36.51
CA PRO A 39 9.96 -9.69 36.35
C PRO A 39 11.43 -9.89 35.99
N ASN A 40 11.97 -8.90 35.26
CA ASN A 40 13.37 -8.61 35.00
C ASN A 40 14.06 -9.39 33.88
N ALA A 41 14.13 -8.75 32.71
CA ALA A 41 15.28 -8.86 31.81
C ALA A 41 15.74 -7.45 31.42
N ALA A 42 17.05 -7.27 31.46
CA ALA A 42 17.74 -6.00 31.56
C ALA A 42 17.67 -5.14 30.30
N SER A 43 17.76 -3.83 30.53
CA SER A 43 18.10 -2.80 29.56
C SER A 43 19.39 -3.14 28.80
N SER A 44 19.27 -3.52 27.53
CA SER A 44 20.38 -3.52 26.58
C SER A 44 20.58 -2.09 26.07
N ALA A 45 21.57 -1.42 26.64
CA ALA A 45 22.09 -0.16 26.14
C ALA A 45 22.66 -0.36 24.73
N TRP A 46 22.12 0.35 23.75
CA TRP A 46 22.69 0.42 22.41
C TRP A 46 23.99 1.21 22.45
N ILE A 47 25.09 0.56 22.09
CA ILE A 47 26.40 1.20 21.89
C ILE A 47 26.31 1.98 20.58
N VAL A 48 26.38 3.31 20.69
CA VAL A 48 26.57 4.22 19.55
C VAL A 48 28.01 4.04 19.03
N PRO A 49 28.23 3.71 17.75
CA PRO A 49 29.58 3.70 17.20
C PRO A 49 30.09 5.15 17.14
N THR A 50 31.19 5.38 17.85
CA THR A 50 31.93 6.63 17.84
C THR A 50 32.52 6.89 16.45
N SER A 51 32.52 8.16 16.09
CA SER A 51 33.01 8.77 14.84
C SER A 51 34.36 8.23 14.34
N PRO A 52 34.60 8.19 13.02
CA PRO A 52 35.89 7.82 12.46
C PRO A 52 37.00 8.80 12.89
N PRO A 53 38.26 8.33 12.99
CA PRO A 53 39.38 9.12 13.49
C PRO A 53 39.66 10.31 12.57
N GLN A 54 39.75 11.50 13.16
CA GLN A 54 40.22 12.69 12.47
C GLN A 54 41.71 12.55 12.15
N VAL A 55 42.04 12.68 10.87
CA VAL A 55 43.42 12.80 10.39
C VAL A 55 43.95 14.17 10.83
N PRO A 56 45.16 14.27 11.42
CA PRO A 56 45.72 15.55 11.82
C PRO A 56 46.01 16.42 10.59
N MET A 57 45.46 17.64 10.56
CA MET A 57 45.91 18.68 9.64
C MET A 57 47.24 19.24 10.15
N ASP A 58 48.27 19.11 9.33
CA ASP A 58 49.61 19.64 9.54
C ASP A 58 49.63 21.14 9.18
N PRO A 59 50.09 22.06 10.06
CA PRO A 59 50.18 23.47 9.75
C PRO A 59 51.60 23.79 9.26
N GLY A 60 51.82 23.77 7.94
CA GLY A 60 53.12 24.12 7.36
C GLY A 60 52.98 24.63 5.94
N GLY A 61 53.06 25.96 5.78
CA GLY A 61 52.89 26.63 4.49
C GLY A 61 54.04 26.41 3.51
N THR A 62 53.79 26.74 2.24
CA THR A 62 54.64 27.63 1.43
C THR A 62 53.95 27.96 0.12
N SER A 63 54.08 29.22 -0.29
CA SER A 63 53.65 29.71 -1.59
C SER A 63 54.36 28.96 -2.71
N MET A 64 53.63 28.50 -3.71
CA MET A 64 54.18 28.28 -5.04
C MET A 64 53.25 28.76 -6.13
N THR A 65 53.91 29.35 -7.10
CA THR A 65 53.46 30.20 -8.18
C THR A 65 52.66 29.47 -9.25
N SER A 66 51.72 30.21 -9.83
CA SER A 66 50.99 29.92 -11.07
C SER A 66 51.91 29.36 -12.16
N ARG A 67 51.64 28.13 -12.60
CA ARG A 67 51.97 27.66 -13.96
C ARG A 67 50.69 27.19 -14.65
N LYS A 68 50.31 27.91 -15.70
CA LYS A 68 49.46 27.41 -16.78
C LYS A 68 50.13 26.18 -17.38
N ALA A 69 49.45 25.03 -17.29
CA ALA A 69 49.71 23.88 -18.15
C ALA A 69 48.51 23.74 -19.08
N GLU A 70 48.65 24.22 -20.31
CA GLU A 70 47.80 23.85 -21.42
C GLU A 70 47.98 22.35 -21.67
N THR A 71 46.96 21.57 -21.34
CA THR A 71 46.88 20.17 -21.78
C THR A 71 45.93 20.14 -22.95
N VAL A 72 46.49 20.14 -24.16
CA VAL A 72 45.78 19.88 -25.41
C VAL A 72 45.51 18.38 -25.46
N ILE A 73 44.27 17.97 -25.15
CA ILE A 73 43.79 16.61 -25.39
C ILE A 73 43.28 16.57 -26.82
N ALA A 74 43.96 15.82 -27.68
CA ALA A 74 43.54 15.55 -29.04
C ALA A 74 42.23 14.74 -29.02
N ILE A 75 41.21 15.26 -29.70
CA ILE A 75 39.93 14.60 -29.94
C ILE A 75 40.16 13.53 -31.03
N PRO A 76 39.95 12.23 -30.75
CA PRO A 76 39.91 11.24 -31.83
C PRO A 76 38.66 11.44 -32.67
N THR A 77 38.90 11.64 -33.95
CA THR A 77 37.91 11.73 -35.04
C THR A 77 36.99 10.52 -35.08
N ALA A 78 35.71 10.84 -35.32
CA ALA A 78 34.55 9.99 -35.59
C ALA A 78 34.81 8.53 -35.99
N ILE A 79 34.25 7.61 -35.20
CA ILE A 79 33.93 6.25 -35.62
C ILE A 79 32.53 6.31 -36.26
N PRO A 80 32.34 5.85 -37.52
CA PRO A 80 31.01 5.77 -38.10
C PRO A 80 30.25 4.62 -37.45
N ILE A 81 29.27 4.95 -36.60
CA ILE A 81 28.27 4.00 -36.13
C ILE A 81 27.32 3.76 -37.30
N GLY A 82 27.42 2.58 -37.91
CA GLY A 82 26.43 2.10 -38.86
C GLY A 82 25.11 1.91 -38.14
N ILE A 83 24.14 2.80 -38.41
CA ILE A 83 22.74 2.60 -38.03
C ILE A 83 22.19 1.51 -38.95
N THR A 84 22.21 0.26 -38.48
CA THR A 84 21.36 -0.78 -39.03
C THR A 84 19.97 -0.58 -38.46
N THR A 85 19.05 -0.08 -39.30
CA THR A 85 17.61 -0.13 -39.05
C THR A 85 17.19 -1.58 -38.84
N ALA A 86 17.05 -1.98 -37.58
CA ALA A 86 16.40 -3.23 -37.24
C ALA A 86 14.89 -3.06 -37.44
N THR A 87 14.40 -3.56 -38.58
CA THR A 87 12.98 -3.81 -38.83
C THR A 87 12.37 -4.54 -37.63
N ALA A 88 11.39 -3.91 -36.99
CA ALA A 88 10.63 -4.51 -35.90
C ALA A 88 10.01 -5.83 -36.38
N LYS A 89 10.57 -6.94 -35.91
CA LYS A 89 10.01 -8.27 -36.12
C LYS A 89 8.91 -8.43 -35.08
N THR A 90 7.66 -8.28 -35.50
CA THR A 90 6.48 -8.64 -34.71
C THR A 90 6.63 -10.09 -34.25
N ILE A 91 6.93 -10.28 -32.98
CA ILE A 91 6.92 -11.60 -32.33
C ILE A 91 5.46 -11.85 -31.93
N THR A 92 4.72 -12.53 -32.80
CA THR A 92 3.41 -13.07 -32.47
C THR A 92 3.62 -14.26 -31.53
N TRP A 93 3.26 -14.10 -30.27
CA TRP A 93 3.13 -15.23 -29.34
C TRP A 93 1.86 -16.01 -29.68
N THR A 94 1.98 -17.00 -30.57
CA THR A 94 0.97 -18.06 -30.68
C THR A 94 1.14 -18.99 -29.48
N THR A 95 0.28 -18.86 -28.49
CA THR A 95 0.05 -19.88 -27.44
C THR A 95 -0.56 -21.11 -28.10
N SER A 96 0.29 -21.99 -28.63
CA SER A 96 -0.14 -23.36 -28.94
C SER A 96 -0.29 -24.11 -27.61
N ILE A 97 -1.53 -24.24 -27.14
CA ILE A 97 -1.87 -25.23 -26.12
C ILE A 97 -1.62 -26.60 -26.75
N ALA A 98 -0.44 -27.15 -26.50
CA ALA A 98 -0.15 -28.54 -26.81
C ALA A 98 -0.93 -29.41 -25.84
N THR A 99 -2.17 -29.74 -26.20
CA THR A 99 -2.89 -30.89 -25.61
C THR A 99 -2.06 -32.13 -25.87
N LYS A 100 -1.30 -32.54 -24.85
CA LYS A 100 -0.59 -33.81 -24.82
C LYS A 100 -1.62 -34.91 -24.66
N SER A 101 -2.28 -35.27 -25.76
CA SER A 101 -3.06 -36.49 -25.92
C SER A 101 -2.08 -37.66 -25.89
N SER A 102 -1.89 -38.25 -24.70
CA SER A 102 -1.20 -39.52 -24.56
C SER A 102 -2.17 -40.65 -24.89
N ASN A 103 -2.48 -40.82 -26.18
CA ASN A 103 -2.97 -42.09 -26.69
C ASN A 103 -1.80 -43.06 -26.74
N ASN A 104 -1.52 -43.71 -25.62
CA ASN A 104 -0.57 -44.82 -25.56
C ASN A 104 -1.35 -46.14 -25.59
N THR A 105 -1.86 -46.47 -26.77
CA THR A 105 -2.45 -47.77 -27.09
C THR A 105 -1.32 -48.76 -27.31
N MET A 106 -0.84 -49.38 -26.22
CA MET A 106 0.10 -50.49 -26.30
C MET A 106 -0.68 -51.77 -26.62
N HIS A 107 -0.72 -52.11 -27.91
CA HIS A 107 -1.29 -53.35 -28.43
C HIS A 107 -0.36 -54.51 -28.05
N VAL A 108 -0.67 -55.25 -26.98
CA VAL A 108 -0.01 -56.51 -26.64
C VAL A 108 -0.84 -57.65 -27.22
N THR A 109 -0.34 -58.22 -28.31
CA THR A 109 -0.88 -59.42 -28.95
C THR A 109 -0.30 -60.65 -28.26
N THR A 110 -1.08 -61.30 -27.40
CA THR A 110 -0.78 -62.66 -26.90
C THR A 110 -1.68 -63.70 -27.56
N PRO A 111 -1.15 -64.88 -27.91
CA PRO A 111 -1.90 -65.91 -28.61
C PRO A 111 -2.92 -66.59 -27.71
N ILE A 112 -4.13 -66.72 -28.27
CA ILE A 112 -5.27 -67.44 -27.71
C ILE A 112 -4.92 -68.92 -27.56
N ARG A 113 -4.90 -69.42 -26.33
CA ARG A 113 -4.88 -70.85 -25.99
C ARG A 113 -6.28 -71.24 -25.54
N LEU A 114 -7.03 -71.90 -26.45
CA LEU A 114 -8.30 -72.56 -26.13
C LEU A 114 -8.02 -73.77 -25.22
N THR A 115 -8.31 -73.65 -23.94
CA THR A 115 -8.60 -74.80 -23.07
C THR A 115 -10.07 -74.72 -22.69
N ALA A 116 -10.82 -75.74 -23.12
CA ALA A 116 -12.21 -75.96 -22.74
C ALA A 116 -12.28 -76.21 -21.23
N HIS A 117 -12.50 -75.16 -20.44
CA HIS A 117 -12.90 -75.27 -19.05
C HIS A 117 -14.42 -75.16 -18.96
N HIS A 118 -15.01 -76.30 -18.62
CA HIS A 118 -16.23 -76.47 -17.84
C HIS A 118 -17.06 -75.20 -17.60
N ALA A 119 -18.27 -75.19 -18.17
CA ALA A 119 -19.35 -74.29 -17.85
C ALA A 119 -19.71 -74.36 -16.35
N ALA A 120 -19.00 -73.58 -15.54
CA ALA A 120 -19.43 -73.21 -14.20
C ALA A 120 -20.35 -72.00 -14.37
N VAL A 121 -21.61 -72.16 -13.96
CA VAL A 121 -22.63 -71.11 -13.90
C VAL A 121 -22.10 -69.98 -13.01
N GLU A 122 -21.60 -68.91 -13.60
CA GLU A 122 -21.25 -67.68 -12.88
C GLU A 122 -22.53 -67.09 -12.29
N SER A 123 -22.67 -67.20 -10.97
CA SER A 123 -23.71 -66.53 -10.23
C SER A 123 -23.51 -65.02 -10.36
N THR A 124 -24.42 -64.34 -11.07
CA THR A 124 -24.44 -62.88 -11.10
C THR A 124 -24.53 -62.37 -9.65
N PRO A 125 -23.59 -61.52 -9.20
CA PRO A 125 -23.59 -61.03 -7.84
C PRO A 125 -24.89 -60.27 -7.61
N ARG A 126 -25.68 -60.72 -6.62
CA ARG A 126 -26.92 -60.07 -6.23
C ARG A 126 -26.58 -58.67 -5.71
N VAL A 127 -26.96 -57.66 -6.49
CA VAL A 127 -26.90 -56.26 -6.06
C VAL A 127 -27.83 -56.10 -4.87
N ARG A 128 -27.25 -55.96 -3.68
CA ARG A 128 -28.00 -55.65 -2.46
C ARG A 128 -28.39 -54.18 -2.56
N ALA A 129 -29.68 -53.91 -2.65
CA ALA A 129 -30.21 -52.56 -2.56
C ALA A 129 -29.95 -52.01 -1.14
N PHE A 130 -29.42 -50.79 -1.05
CA PHE A 130 -29.24 -50.07 0.20
C PHE A 130 -30.59 -49.90 0.91
N THR A 131 -30.61 -50.16 2.21
CA THR A 131 -31.83 -49.94 2.99
C THR A 131 -32.08 -48.44 3.16
N LEU A 132 -33.35 -48.02 3.29
CA LEU A 132 -33.70 -46.60 3.48
C LEU A 132 -32.99 -46.00 4.71
N VAL A 133 -32.83 -46.79 5.77
CA VAL A 133 -32.10 -46.40 6.99
C VAL A 133 -30.63 -46.11 6.69
N GLU A 134 -29.99 -46.92 5.87
CA GLU A 134 -28.58 -46.77 5.50
C GLU A 134 -28.35 -45.47 4.72
N LEU A 135 -29.25 -45.13 3.80
CA LEU A 135 -29.21 -43.86 3.07
C LEU A 135 -29.38 -42.65 4.02
N LEU A 136 -30.27 -42.75 5.00
CA LEU A 136 -30.48 -41.68 5.99
C LEU A 136 -29.23 -41.46 6.84
N VAL A 137 -28.57 -42.54 7.28
CA VAL A 137 -27.31 -42.46 8.05
C VAL A 137 -26.20 -41.81 7.22
N VAL A 138 -26.05 -42.18 5.94
CA VAL A 138 -25.03 -41.58 5.06
C VAL A 138 -25.27 -40.08 4.88
N MET A 139 -26.52 -39.67 4.66
CA MET A 139 -26.87 -38.24 4.56
C MET A 139 -26.58 -37.51 5.88
N GLY A 140 -26.88 -38.12 7.03
CA GLY A 140 -26.57 -37.56 8.34
C GLY A 140 -25.06 -37.34 8.56
N ILE A 141 -24.24 -38.33 8.20
CA ILE A 141 -22.77 -38.22 8.29
C ILE A 141 -22.25 -37.14 7.32
N MET A 142 -22.80 -37.04 6.11
CA MET A 142 -22.40 -36.01 5.14
C MET A 142 -22.69 -34.59 5.67
N VAL A 143 -23.87 -34.37 6.25
CA VAL A 143 -24.21 -33.06 6.85
C VAL A 143 -23.28 -32.74 8.02
N MET A 144 -22.94 -33.73 8.85
CA MET A 144 -22.01 -33.54 9.96
C MET A 144 -20.60 -33.16 9.48
N ILE A 145 -20.10 -33.80 8.42
CA ILE A 145 -18.78 -33.47 7.84
C ILE A 145 -18.78 -32.05 7.25
N LEU A 146 -19.83 -31.70 6.50
CA LEU A 146 -19.94 -30.36 5.90
C LEU A 146 -19.99 -29.26 6.95
N ALA A 147 -20.67 -29.49 8.08
CA ALA A 147 -20.74 -28.53 9.19
C ALA A 147 -19.35 -28.17 9.78
N ILE A 148 -18.38 -29.09 9.73
CA ILE A 148 -17.01 -28.88 10.23
C ILE A 148 -16.08 -28.39 9.12
N ALA A 149 -16.28 -28.86 7.89
CA ALA A 149 -15.41 -28.54 6.75
C ALA A 149 -15.51 -27.07 6.32
N VAL A 150 -16.71 -26.49 6.33
CA VAL A 150 -16.95 -25.11 5.86
C VAL A 150 -16.14 -24.05 6.64
N PRO A 151 -16.20 -23.98 7.99
CA PRO A 151 -15.44 -22.95 8.72
C PRO A 151 -13.93 -23.12 8.54
N SER A 152 -13.43 -24.36 8.46
CA SER A 152 -12.01 -24.65 8.25
C SER A 152 -11.52 -24.15 6.89
N MET A 153 -12.34 -24.30 5.85
CA MET A 153 -12.01 -23.86 4.50
C MET A 153 -12.00 -22.32 4.38
N SER A 154 -12.91 -21.64 5.07
CA SER A 154 -12.93 -20.16 5.12
C SER A 154 -11.64 -19.60 5.73
N SER A 155 -11.19 -20.15 6.85
CA SER A 155 -9.94 -19.70 7.51
C SER A 155 -8.73 -19.88 6.59
N LEU A 156 -8.64 -21.00 5.86
CA LEU A 156 -7.53 -21.26 4.95
C LEU A 156 -7.48 -20.26 3.78
N PHE A 157 -8.62 -19.89 3.22
CA PHE A 157 -8.66 -18.89 2.15
C PHE A 157 -8.34 -17.50 2.65
N ASN A 158 -8.80 -17.12 3.85
CA ASN A 158 -8.53 -15.80 4.41
C ASN A 158 -7.03 -15.61 4.71
N SER A 159 -6.37 -16.61 5.30
CA SER A 159 -4.92 -16.56 5.54
C SER A 159 -4.13 -16.43 4.24
N GLY A 160 -4.49 -17.20 3.21
CA GLY A 160 -3.79 -17.13 1.92
C GLY A 160 -3.90 -15.77 1.20
N ARG A 161 -4.99 -15.02 1.44
CA ARG A 161 -5.17 -13.67 0.87
C ARG A 161 -4.27 -12.66 1.55
N VAL A 162 -4.22 -12.69 2.89
CA VAL A 162 -3.34 -11.79 3.68
C VAL A 162 -1.88 -12.06 3.35
N ASP A 163 -1.46 -13.33 3.31
CA ASP A 163 -0.09 -13.71 2.95
C ASP A 163 0.27 -13.25 1.52
N GLY A 164 -0.63 -13.45 0.56
CA GLY A 164 -0.44 -12.98 -0.82
C GLY A 164 -0.34 -11.45 -0.93
N ALA A 165 -1.09 -10.71 -0.10
CA ALA A 165 -0.99 -9.26 -0.03
C ALA A 165 0.35 -8.81 0.56
N ILE A 166 0.84 -9.47 1.62
CA ILE A 166 2.16 -9.19 2.24
C ILE A 166 3.29 -9.37 1.21
N ASP A 167 3.26 -10.47 0.45
CA ASP A 167 4.23 -10.71 -0.62
C ASP A 167 4.18 -9.61 -1.69
N THR A 168 2.97 -9.23 -2.10
CA THR A 168 2.75 -8.18 -3.11
C THR A 168 3.28 -6.82 -2.63
N ILE A 169 2.99 -6.46 -1.38
CA ILE A 169 3.49 -5.23 -0.73
C ILE A 169 5.01 -5.22 -0.68
N THR A 170 5.61 -6.35 -0.28
CA THR A 170 7.07 -6.50 -0.19
C THR A 170 7.73 -6.30 -1.55
N VAL A 171 7.16 -6.89 -2.61
CA VAL A 171 7.65 -6.73 -3.99
C VAL A 171 7.44 -5.31 -4.50
N ALA A 172 6.30 -4.68 -4.21
CA ALA A 172 6.02 -3.32 -4.65
C ALA A 172 6.97 -2.31 -3.99
N ALA A 173 7.19 -2.40 -2.68
CA ALA A 173 8.15 -1.55 -1.96
C ALA A 173 9.59 -1.75 -2.45
N ALA A 174 10.01 -2.99 -2.66
CA ALA A 174 11.33 -3.29 -3.24
C ALA A 174 11.48 -2.74 -4.67
N SER A 175 10.41 -2.80 -5.47
CA SER A 175 10.37 -2.25 -6.83
C SER A 175 10.47 -0.73 -6.84
N ALA A 176 9.68 -0.04 -6.00
CA ALA A 176 9.75 1.41 -5.83
C ALA A 176 11.16 1.84 -5.42
N ARG A 177 11.77 1.15 -4.46
CA ARG A 177 13.15 1.41 -4.05
C ARG A 177 14.15 1.21 -5.19
N SER A 178 14.04 0.09 -5.92
CA SER A 178 14.93 -0.18 -7.05
C SER A 178 14.78 0.89 -8.13
N TYR A 179 13.57 1.41 -8.33
CA TYR A 179 13.32 2.52 -9.25
C TYR A 179 14.00 3.79 -8.75
N ALA A 180 13.82 4.15 -7.47
CA ALA A 180 14.42 5.34 -6.85
C ALA A 180 15.95 5.43 -7.02
N VAL A 181 16.66 4.29 -6.99
CA VAL A 181 18.13 4.24 -7.14
C VAL A 181 18.61 4.16 -8.60
N SER A 182 17.73 3.75 -9.53
CA SER A 182 18.10 3.49 -10.93
C SER A 182 17.90 4.69 -11.83
N VAL A 183 16.96 5.58 -11.50
CA VAL A 183 16.76 6.83 -12.25
C VAL A 183 17.95 7.75 -12.00
N PRO A 184 18.76 8.07 -13.03
CA PRO A 184 19.84 9.03 -12.88
C PRO A 184 19.26 10.38 -12.46
N ARG A 185 19.92 11.06 -11.53
CA ARG A 185 19.57 12.45 -11.19
C ARG A 185 19.56 13.27 -12.48
N PHE A 186 18.50 14.06 -12.69
CA PHE A 186 18.30 14.95 -13.84
C PHE A 186 19.31 16.12 -13.88
N PHE A 187 20.61 15.84 -13.78
CA PHE A 187 21.66 16.83 -14.01
C PHE A 187 21.84 17.18 -15.51
N ASP A 188 21.11 16.52 -16.41
CA ASP A 188 21.08 16.85 -17.84
C ASP A 188 19.93 17.82 -18.22
N ALA A 189 19.08 18.22 -17.28
CA ALA A 189 18.20 19.37 -17.49
C ALA A 189 19.04 20.64 -17.33
N ASP A 190 19.12 21.43 -18.41
CA ASP A 190 19.97 22.61 -18.62
C ASP A 190 20.37 23.35 -17.31
N PRO A 191 21.65 23.30 -16.90
CA PRO A 191 22.12 23.83 -15.60
C PRO A 191 22.00 25.35 -15.45
N ILE A 192 21.40 26.04 -16.43
CA ILE A 192 21.35 27.50 -16.53
C ILE A 192 20.09 28.10 -15.89
N THR A 193 19.05 27.32 -15.58
CA THR A 193 17.79 27.91 -15.06
C THR A 193 17.24 27.31 -13.76
N VAL A 194 17.80 26.22 -13.25
CA VAL A 194 17.37 25.68 -11.94
C VAL A 194 18.37 26.13 -10.88
N PRO A 195 18.03 27.12 -10.03
CA PRO A 195 18.91 27.52 -8.93
C PRO A 195 19.17 26.32 -8.02
N GLU A 196 20.41 26.23 -7.58
CA GLU A 196 21.01 25.16 -6.78
C GLU A 196 20.06 24.54 -5.72
N GLU A 197 20.19 23.21 -5.52
CA GLU A 197 19.64 22.42 -4.40
C GLU A 197 18.24 21.78 -4.53
N GLY A 198 17.73 21.53 -5.75
CA GLY A 198 16.64 20.56 -5.91
C GLY A 198 17.10 19.15 -5.54
N SER A 199 16.70 18.62 -4.38
CA SER A 199 17.00 17.22 -4.03
C SER A 199 15.94 16.33 -4.67
N TYR A 200 16.30 15.59 -5.71
CA TYR A 200 15.45 14.54 -6.28
C TYR A 200 14.96 13.60 -5.17
N SER A 201 13.65 13.44 -5.09
CA SER A 201 12.99 12.78 -3.95
C SER A 201 12.66 11.30 -4.22
N GLY A 202 13.14 10.77 -5.35
CA GLY A 202 13.15 9.34 -5.62
C GLY A 202 11.81 8.80 -6.12
N ALA A 203 11.36 7.70 -5.56
CA ALA A 203 10.15 6.99 -5.99
C ALA A 203 9.42 6.39 -4.79
N ALA A 204 8.12 6.10 -4.95
CA ALA A 204 7.30 5.59 -3.87
C ALA A 204 6.35 4.48 -4.34
N ALA A 205 5.93 3.64 -3.40
CA ALA A 205 4.79 2.76 -3.56
C ALA A 205 3.57 3.45 -2.91
N LEU A 206 2.61 3.87 -3.73
CA LEU A 206 1.40 4.55 -3.33
C LEU A 206 0.27 3.53 -3.15
N PHE A 207 -0.25 3.46 -1.93
CA PHE A 207 -1.37 2.62 -1.56
C PHE A 207 -2.64 3.42 -1.74
N THR A 208 -3.62 2.87 -2.44
CA THR A 208 -4.87 3.58 -2.78
C THR A 208 -6.07 2.97 -2.05
N PRO A 209 -7.18 3.72 -1.86
CA PRO A 209 -8.39 3.16 -1.27
C PRO A 209 -8.97 2.00 -2.11
N ALA A 210 -8.70 2.00 -3.41
CA ALA A 210 -9.16 0.99 -4.36
C ALA A 210 -8.46 -0.37 -4.26
N ASN A 211 -7.70 -0.62 -3.19
CA ASN A 211 -6.96 -1.86 -2.98
C ASN A 211 -5.91 -2.11 -4.09
N GLU A 212 -5.31 -1.03 -4.60
CA GLU A 212 -4.22 -1.05 -5.59
C GLU A 212 -2.95 -0.41 -5.02
N ILE A 213 -1.80 -0.90 -5.46
CA ILE A 213 -0.50 -0.26 -5.22
C ILE A 213 0.02 0.30 -6.54
N ARG A 214 0.28 1.60 -6.56
CA ARG A 214 0.88 2.32 -7.69
C ARG A 214 2.35 2.56 -7.45
N LEU A 215 3.16 2.39 -8.49
CA LEU A 215 4.56 2.78 -8.46
C LEU A 215 4.67 4.17 -9.06
N ILE A 216 5.03 5.14 -8.22
CA ILE A 216 5.09 6.55 -8.58
C ILE A 216 6.53 7.06 -8.50
N HIS A 217 6.85 8.05 -9.32
CA HIS A 217 8.18 8.65 -9.39
C HIS A 217 8.09 10.17 -9.35
N ASN A 218 9.14 10.79 -8.83
CA ASN A 218 9.21 12.23 -8.64
C ASN A 218 9.41 12.96 -9.98
N VAL A 219 8.64 14.04 -10.18
CA VAL A 219 8.59 14.82 -11.42
C VAL A 219 9.20 16.19 -11.18
N ALA A 220 10.40 16.40 -11.74
CA ALA A 220 11.14 17.64 -11.57
C ALA A 220 10.40 18.90 -12.06
N THR A 221 9.53 18.71 -13.05
CA THR A 221 8.75 19.78 -13.67
C THR A 221 7.35 19.95 -13.08
N ALA A 222 7.02 19.25 -11.99
CA ALA A 222 5.72 19.35 -11.35
C ALA A 222 5.43 20.79 -10.92
N ARG A 223 4.20 21.26 -11.18
CA ARG A 223 3.74 22.61 -10.87
C ARG A 223 2.45 22.56 -10.08
N ASP A 224 2.27 23.49 -9.14
CA ASP A 224 0.96 23.68 -8.53
C ASP A 224 -0.05 24.31 -9.52
N GLY A 225 -1.33 24.36 -9.15
CA GLY A 225 -2.38 25.01 -9.95
C GLY A 225 -2.19 26.51 -10.21
N ASN A 226 -1.19 27.16 -9.60
CA ASN A 226 -0.79 28.54 -9.92
C ASN A 226 0.44 28.59 -10.86
N GLY A 227 0.90 27.44 -11.35
CA GLY A 227 2.06 27.28 -12.20
C GLY A 227 3.41 27.33 -11.47
N TRP A 228 3.44 27.34 -10.13
CA TRP A 228 4.70 27.36 -9.38
C TRP A 228 5.35 25.98 -9.36
N PRO A 229 6.65 25.87 -9.68
CA PRO A 229 7.34 24.60 -9.60
C PRO A 229 7.40 24.10 -8.15
N LEU A 230 7.07 22.83 -7.94
CA LEU A 230 7.01 22.24 -6.60
C LEU A 230 8.42 21.94 -6.02
N GLU A 231 9.37 21.56 -6.88
CA GLU A 231 10.73 21.21 -6.46
C GLU A 231 11.65 22.40 -6.17
N ILE A 232 11.31 23.59 -6.68
CA ILE A 232 12.17 24.75 -6.51
C ILE A 232 11.90 25.37 -5.14
N LYS A 233 12.92 25.29 -4.29
CA LYS A 233 13.03 26.10 -3.08
C LYS A 233 13.17 27.56 -3.51
N ASP A 234 12.12 28.34 -3.38
CA ASP A 234 12.17 29.78 -3.63
C ASP A 234 12.50 30.53 -2.32
N PRO A 235 13.77 30.95 -2.11
CA PRO A 235 14.15 31.72 -0.93
C PRO A 235 13.56 33.15 -0.94
N ASN A 236 13.13 33.65 -2.10
CA ASN A 236 12.64 35.01 -2.30
C ASN A 236 11.12 35.08 -2.48
N SER A 237 10.40 33.96 -2.31
CA SER A 237 8.95 33.93 -2.41
C SER A 237 8.37 35.02 -1.50
N PRO A 238 7.53 35.93 -2.03
CA PRO A 238 6.95 37.03 -1.26
C PRO A 238 6.04 36.54 -0.13
N PHE A 239 5.68 35.26 -0.13
CA PHE A 239 4.90 34.57 0.90
C PHE A 239 5.78 33.86 1.94
N GLY A 240 7.10 34.09 1.90
CA GLY A 240 8.09 33.40 2.73
C GLY A 240 8.62 32.12 2.09
N TYR A 241 9.63 31.54 2.75
CA TYR A 241 10.26 30.28 2.36
C TYR A 241 9.21 29.19 2.09
N LYS A 242 9.03 28.84 0.81
CA LYS A 242 8.21 27.69 0.42
C LYS A 242 9.08 26.43 0.55
N PRO A 243 8.68 25.45 1.39
CA PRO A 243 9.40 24.19 1.46
C PRO A 243 9.25 23.45 0.13
N GLN A 244 10.27 22.66 -0.21
CA GLN A 244 10.25 21.77 -1.38
C GLN A 244 9.06 20.81 -1.25
N ARG A 245 8.13 20.90 -2.19
CA ARG A 245 6.96 20.02 -2.34
C ARG A 245 7.34 19.07 -3.47
N ASN A 246 7.52 17.79 -3.20
CA ASN A 246 7.95 16.89 -4.29
C ASN A 246 6.71 16.39 -5.00
N GLY A 247 6.56 16.76 -6.27
CA GLY A 247 5.49 16.24 -7.13
C GLY A 247 5.83 14.84 -7.62
N TYR A 248 4.84 13.95 -7.65
CA TYR A 248 4.95 12.57 -8.11
C TYR A 248 3.86 12.26 -9.12
N GLN A 249 4.14 11.36 -10.04
CA GLN A 249 3.15 10.82 -10.96
C GLN A 249 3.36 9.32 -11.12
N ASP A 250 2.41 8.62 -11.74
CA ASP A 250 2.59 7.21 -12.09
C ASP A 250 3.75 6.99 -13.06
N ILE A 251 4.47 5.88 -12.88
CA ILE A 251 5.47 5.45 -13.86
C ILE A 251 4.74 5.02 -15.14
N HIS A 252 4.91 5.82 -16.20
CA HIS A 252 4.22 5.62 -17.47
C HIS A 252 4.36 4.18 -18.00
N GLY A 253 3.23 3.59 -18.41
CA GLY A 253 3.15 2.23 -18.97
C GLY A 253 3.26 1.11 -17.93
N ARG A 254 3.03 1.41 -16.65
CA ARG A 254 2.85 0.40 -15.61
C ARG A 254 1.42 0.41 -15.10
N ASP A 255 0.80 -0.75 -15.12
CA ASP A 255 -0.52 -0.95 -14.54
C ASP A 255 -0.42 -0.93 -13.00
N PRO A 256 -1.45 -0.43 -12.30
CA PRO A 256 -1.56 -0.58 -10.86
C PRO A 256 -1.49 -2.06 -10.43
N ILE A 257 -0.83 -2.34 -9.32
CA ILE A 257 -0.74 -3.69 -8.76
C ILE A 257 -1.98 -3.92 -7.90
N SER A 258 -2.95 -4.68 -8.41
CA SER A 258 -4.15 -5.05 -7.64
C SER A 258 -3.79 -6.03 -6.51
N LEU A 259 -4.31 -5.77 -5.32
CA LEU A 259 -4.19 -6.67 -4.18
C LEU A 259 -5.37 -7.66 -4.15
N PRO A 260 -5.25 -8.77 -3.40
CA PRO A 260 -6.38 -9.66 -3.15
C PRO A 260 -7.56 -8.87 -2.60
N SER A 261 -8.77 -9.17 -3.07
CA SER A 261 -10.00 -8.56 -2.52
C SER A 261 -10.11 -8.80 -1.01
N ASP A 262 -10.93 -8.00 -0.32
CA ASP A 262 -11.18 -8.06 1.12
C ASP A 262 -9.92 -7.99 2.00
N VAL A 263 -8.77 -7.59 1.46
CA VAL A 263 -7.59 -7.22 2.24
C VAL A 263 -7.57 -5.71 2.38
N GLY A 264 -7.38 -5.24 3.60
CA GLY A 264 -7.25 -3.83 3.94
C GLY A 264 -5.84 -3.53 4.43
N PHE A 265 -5.49 -2.25 4.36
CA PHE A 265 -4.23 -1.76 4.88
C PHE A 265 -4.41 -0.47 5.65
N MET A 266 -3.56 -0.31 6.65
CA MET A 266 -3.51 0.88 7.48
C MET A 266 -2.06 1.33 7.58
N GLY A 267 -1.78 2.54 7.14
CA GLY A 267 -0.45 3.14 7.18
C GLY A 267 -0.08 3.55 8.60
N ILE A 268 1.19 3.39 8.95
CA ILE A 268 1.72 3.77 10.26
C ILE A 268 2.59 5.01 10.07
N VAL A 269 2.16 6.12 10.66
CA VAL A 269 2.93 7.36 10.71
C VAL A 269 3.42 7.59 12.13
N ARG A 270 4.68 8.00 12.27
CA ARG A 270 5.26 8.40 13.55
C ARG A 270 5.34 9.92 13.60
N ILE A 271 4.53 10.55 14.44
CA ILE A 271 4.52 12.01 14.64
C ILE A 271 5.08 12.29 16.03
N ALA A 272 6.32 12.80 16.08
CA ALA A 272 7.09 12.98 17.31
C ALA A 272 7.18 11.66 18.12
N ASN A 273 6.49 11.60 19.27
CA ASN A 273 6.44 10.42 20.15
C ASN A 273 5.15 9.62 20.04
N ALA A 274 4.22 10.01 19.16
CA ALA A 274 2.96 9.31 18.95
C ALA A 274 2.99 8.49 17.65
N ILE A 275 2.29 7.36 17.67
CA ILE A 275 2.01 6.55 16.48
C ILE A 275 0.58 6.89 16.07
N LYS A 276 0.38 7.21 14.79
CA LYS A 276 -0.92 7.51 14.19
C LYS A 276 -1.15 6.50 13.06
N TYR A 277 -2.33 5.90 13.06
CA TYR A 277 -2.76 5.03 11.98
C TYR A 277 -3.55 5.84 10.95
N ILE A 278 -3.20 5.72 9.68
CA ILE A 278 -3.85 6.44 8.59
C ILE A 278 -4.38 5.46 7.52
N PRO A 279 -5.64 5.58 7.11
CA PRO A 279 -6.16 4.78 6.03
C PRO A 279 -5.60 5.28 4.69
N PRO A 280 -5.61 4.46 3.64
CA PRO A 280 -5.18 4.91 2.32
C PRO A 280 -6.05 6.07 1.80
N PRO A 281 -5.54 6.93 0.90
CA PRO A 281 -4.23 6.79 0.27
C PRO A 281 -3.06 7.18 1.20
N PHE A 282 -1.94 6.47 1.09
CA PHE A 282 -0.67 6.79 1.75
C PHE A 282 0.50 6.23 0.94
N ALA A 283 1.74 6.67 1.19
CA ALA A 283 2.90 6.27 0.38
C ALA A 283 4.05 5.69 1.22
N VAL A 284 4.73 4.68 0.68
CA VAL A 284 6.05 4.23 1.16
C VAL A 284 7.09 4.83 0.22
N SER A 285 7.70 5.95 0.64
CA SER A 285 8.60 6.74 -0.22
C SER A 285 10.07 6.45 0.04
N PHE A 286 10.84 6.36 -1.04
CA PHE A 286 12.29 6.15 -1.02
C PHE A 286 12.98 7.31 -1.72
N ASN A 287 14.00 7.87 -1.07
CA ASN A 287 14.83 8.88 -1.72
C ASN A 287 15.75 8.27 -2.78
N GLN A 288 16.47 9.12 -3.49
CA GLN A 288 17.46 8.77 -4.53
C GLN A 288 18.55 7.76 -4.12
N ASN A 289 18.77 7.54 -2.83
CA ASN A 289 19.73 6.55 -2.32
C ASN A 289 19.05 5.22 -1.97
N GLY A 290 17.74 5.09 -2.20
CA GLY A 290 16.93 3.95 -1.81
C GLY A 290 16.67 3.87 -0.31
N ASN A 291 16.87 4.96 0.43
CA ASN A 291 16.54 5.02 1.85
C ASN A 291 15.09 5.46 2.01
N LEU A 292 14.37 4.83 2.93
CA LEU A 292 13.02 5.20 3.30
C LEU A 292 13.01 6.65 3.81
N VAL A 293 12.10 7.45 3.25
CA VAL A 293 11.81 8.81 3.71
C VAL A 293 10.85 8.69 4.88
N THR A 294 11.35 8.98 6.07
CA THR A 294 10.57 8.89 7.31
C THR A 294 10.54 10.24 8.00
N PHE A 295 9.44 10.54 8.69
CA PHE A 295 9.32 11.70 9.56
C PHE A 295 10.45 11.70 10.61
N SER A 296 11.35 12.69 10.56
CA SER A 296 12.33 12.92 11.63
C SER A 296 11.81 14.03 12.53
N ASP A 297 11.75 13.73 13.83
CA ASP A 297 11.17 14.55 14.90
C ASP A 297 11.43 16.07 14.74
N PRO A 298 10.38 16.94 14.70
CA PRO A 298 10.50 18.39 14.46
C PRO A 298 11.16 19.17 15.61
N VAL A 299 11.63 18.49 16.67
CA VAL A 299 12.03 19.10 17.95
C VAL A 299 13.16 20.12 17.85
N THR A 300 13.90 20.21 16.73
CA THR A 300 15.02 21.18 16.58
C THR A 300 14.86 22.20 15.46
N VAL A 301 13.78 22.18 14.67
CA VAL A 301 13.55 23.21 13.63
C VAL A 301 12.42 24.15 14.09
N PRO A 302 12.70 25.42 14.41
CA PRO A 302 11.75 26.32 15.11
C PRO A 302 10.50 26.77 14.34
N ALA A 303 10.07 26.09 13.29
CA ALA A 303 8.84 26.46 12.60
C ALA A 303 8.17 25.22 11.99
N ALA A 304 6.85 25.18 12.08
CA ALA A 304 5.93 24.21 11.46
C ALA A 304 6.00 24.15 9.91
N ARG A 305 7.12 24.57 9.30
CA ARG A 305 7.31 24.75 7.86
C ARG A 305 8.04 23.58 7.18
N ASP A 306 8.67 22.66 7.93
CA ASP A 306 9.38 21.51 7.35
C ASP A 306 8.57 20.20 7.31
N PHE A 307 7.32 20.19 7.78
CA PHE A 307 6.42 19.02 7.68
C PHE A 307 6.17 18.58 6.22
N VAL A 308 6.34 19.51 5.28
CA VAL A 308 6.05 19.34 3.85
C VAL A 308 6.97 18.35 3.14
N ARG A 309 8.18 18.07 3.67
CA ARG A 309 9.14 17.16 3.02
C ARG A 309 8.74 15.68 3.09
N PHE A 310 7.75 15.36 3.92
CA PHE A 310 7.27 13.99 4.14
C PHE A 310 5.94 13.72 3.45
N LEU A 311 5.49 14.68 2.65
CA LEU A 311 4.32 14.55 1.80
C LEU A 311 4.78 14.25 0.37
N VAL A 312 4.09 13.30 -0.23
CA VAL A 312 4.12 13.01 -1.66
C VAL A 312 2.97 13.80 -2.25
N TYR A 313 3.24 14.79 -3.10
CA TYR A 313 2.17 15.46 -3.85
C TYR A 313 1.93 14.67 -5.11
N TYR A 314 0.81 13.96 -5.19
CA TYR A 314 0.45 13.11 -6.31
C TYR A 314 -0.73 13.72 -7.06
N ASP A 315 -0.61 13.83 -8.38
CA ASP A 315 -1.68 14.30 -9.27
C ASP A 315 -2.82 13.26 -9.29
N GLY A 316 -3.72 13.38 -8.32
CA GLY A 316 -4.77 12.39 -8.02
C GLY A 316 -5.97 12.45 -8.94
N ASP A 317 -6.13 13.56 -9.67
CA ASP A 317 -7.19 13.77 -10.66
C ASP A 317 -6.68 13.77 -12.11
N TYR A 318 -5.37 13.58 -12.31
CA TYR A 318 -4.69 13.51 -13.59
C TYR A 318 -4.82 14.78 -14.45
N SER A 319 -5.00 15.93 -13.81
CA SER A 319 -5.11 17.22 -14.49
C SER A 319 -3.77 17.76 -15.00
N GLY A 320 -2.65 17.23 -14.48
CA GLY A 320 -1.30 17.74 -14.71
C GLY A 320 -0.93 18.92 -13.81
N ASP A 321 -1.85 19.43 -13.00
CA ASP A 321 -1.66 20.49 -12.03
C ASP A 321 -1.79 19.93 -10.61
N TYR A 322 -0.77 20.16 -9.78
CA TYR A 322 -0.74 19.59 -8.43
C TYR A 322 -1.46 20.49 -7.42
N ASN A 323 -2.55 20.00 -6.84
CA ASN A 323 -3.25 20.70 -5.79
C ASN A 323 -2.60 20.49 -4.41
N VAL A 324 -1.72 21.42 -4.08
CA VAL A 324 -0.98 21.43 -2.82
C VAL A 324 -1.81 21.77 -1.58
N ASP A 325 -3.05 22.24 -1.77
CA ASP A 325 -3.97 22.62 -0.70
C ASP A 325 -5.05 21.54 -0.45
N LEU A 326 -5.12 20.49 -1.30
CA LEU A 326 -5.94 19.30 -1.04
C LEU A 326 -5.13 18.31 -0.19
N ASP A 327 -5.15 18.54 1.12
CA ASP A 327 -4.66 17.60 2.11
C ASP A 327 -5.79 16.75 2.72
N ARG A 328 -5.40 15.73 3.48
CA ARG A 328 -6.34 14.94 4.27
C ARG A 328 -6.91 15.83 5.38
N GLU A 329 -8.13 16.30 5.20
CA GLU A 329 -8.86 16.98 6.26
C GLU A 329 -9.13 16.00 7.44
N ASP A 330 -8.66 16.35 8.64
CA ASP A 330 -8.93 15.58 9.85
C ASP A 330 -10.45 15.56 10.13
N GLY A 331 -11.12 14.48 9.74
CA GLY A 331 -12.46 14.11 10.21
C GLY A 331 -13.51 13.91 9.13
N THR A 332 -13.21 14.25 7.89
CA THR A 332 -14.17 14.21 6.77
C THR A 332 -13.93 13.07 5.79
N TYR A 333 -12.72 12.51 5.78
CA TYR A 333 -12.35 11.45 4.87
C TYR A 333 -12.85 10.07 5.31
N LEU A 334 -13.67 9.44 4.46
CA LEU A 334 -14.21 8.09 4.63
C LEU A 334 -13.61 7.15 3.56
N PRO A 335 -12.68 6.26 3.93
CA PRO A 335 -12.02 5.36 2.97
C PRO A 335 -13.00 4.45 2.23
N ASP A 336 -14.06 4.03 2.91
CA ASP A 336 -15.11 3.15 2.39
C ASP A 336 -15.88 3.78 1.22
N GLU A 337 -15.97 5.11 1.14
CA GLU A 337 -16.57 5.77 -0.02
C GLU A 337 -15.67 5.67 -1.25
N TRP A 338 -14.34 5.55 -1.06
CA TRP A 338 -13.33 5.53 -2.12
C TRP A 338 -12.84 4.14 -2.52
N ASP A 339 -13.31 3.09 -1.85
CA ASP A 339 -12.96 1.71 -2.12
C ASP A 339 -14.02 1.03 -3.00
N PRO A 340 -13.76 0.67 -4.27
CA PRO A 340 -14.71 -0.01 -5.16
C PRO A 340 -15.25 -1.34 -4.63
N GLN A 341 -14.63 -1.93 -3.60
CA GLN A 341 -15.09 -3.16 -2.95
C GLN A 341 -16.09 -2.91 -1.80
N SER A 342 -16.22 -1.65 -1.36
CA SER A 342 -17.14 -1.24 -0.31
C SER A 342 -18.57 -1.08 -0.82
N ASP A 343 -19.55 -1.33 0.05
CA ASP A 343 -20.97 -1.08 -0.23
C ASP A 343 -21.33 0.42 -0.24
N GLN A 344 -20.46 1.27 0.31
CA GLN A 344 -20.61 2.73 0.31
C GLN A 344 -20.05 3.40 -0.95
N TYR A 345 -19.30 2.66 -1.77
CA TYR A 345 -18.71 3.19 -2.99
C TYR A 345 -19.77 3.60 -3.99
N THR A 346 -19.76 4.90 -4.34
CA THR A 346 -20.66 5.46 -5.33
C THR A 346 -19.84 6.11 -6.44
N PRO A 347 -19.66 5.44 -7.59
CA PRO A 347 -18.81 5.96 -8.66
C PRO A 347 -19.36 7.29 -9.17
N GLY A 348 -18.47 8.28 -9.27
CA GLY A 348 -18.73 9.60 -9.82
C GLY A 348 -17.73 9.96 -10.92
N THR A 349 -18.07 10.99 -11.69
CA THR A 349 -17.24 11.50 -12.79
C THR A 349 -16.56 12.83 -12.46
N ALA A 350 -16.91 13.44 -11.32
CA ALA A 350 -16.33 14.69 -10.84
C ALA A 350 -15.12 14.42 -9.92
N SER A 351 -14.23 15.41 -9.75
CA SER A 351 -13.02 15.29 -8.94
C SER A 351 -13.30 15.12 -7.44
N ASP A 352 -14.49 15.50 -6.98
CA ASP A 352 -14.95 15.35 -5.60
C ASP A 352 -15.54 13.97 -5.30
N ARG A 353 -15.53 13.05 -6.28
CA ARG A 353 -16.13 11.73 -6.13
C ARG A 353 -15.17 10.61 -6.53
N PRO A 354 -15.28 9.46 -5.85
CA PRO A 354 -14.53 8.27 -6.19
C PRO A 354 -14.93 7.81 -7.59
N GLY A 355 -13.97 7.45 -8.43
CA GLY A 355 -14.25 7.09 -9.81
C GLY A 355 -13.00 6.75 -10.59
N ILE A 356 -13.19 6.19 -11.78
CA ILE A 356 -12.11 5.89 -12.71
C ILE A 356 -11.95 7.11 -13.63
N ASP A 357 -10.72 7.57 -13.80
CA ASP A 357 -10.41 8.53 -14.84
C ASP A 357 -10.47 7.84 -16.21
N GLU A 358 -11.29 8.36 -17.12
CA GLU A 358 -11.56 7.72 -18.42
C GLU A 358 -10.32 7.70 -19.34
N ASP A 359 -9.41 8.66 -19.19
CA ASP A 359 -8.22 8.75 -20.04
C ASP A 359 -7.10 7.82 -19.56
N PHE A 360 -7.02 7.59 -18.24
CA PHE A 360 -5.96 6.79 -17.62
C PHE A 360 -6.39 5.38 -17.20
N ASP A 361 -7.70 5.09 -17.15
CA ASP A 361 -8.27 3.84 -16.61
C ASP A 361 -7.77 3.54 -15.18
N MET A 362 -7.64 4.60 -14.37
CA MET A 362 -7.15 4.54 -12.99
C MET A 362 -8.10 5.23 -12.02
N HIS A 363 -8.22 4.70 -10.80
CA HIS A 363 -9.02 5.32 -9.76
C HIS A 363 -8.44 6.68 -9.34
N ARG A 364 -9.28 7.72 -9.32
CA ARG A 364 -8.91 9.03 -8.76
C ARG A 364 -8.71 8.95 -7.26
N LEU A 365 -7.91 9.86 -6.71
CA LEU A 365 -7.67 9.96 -5.27
C LEU A 365 -8.45 11.12 -4.64
N PRO A 366 -8.84 11.00 -3.35
CA PRO A 366 -9.59 12.02 -2.61
C PRO A 366 -8.83 13.32 -2.39
N PHE A 367 -7.50 13.25 -2.36
CA PHE A 367 -6.60 14.36 -2.09
C PHE A 367 -5.23 14.04 -2.68
N GLU A 368 -4.41 15.08 -2.82
CA GLU A 368 -3.13 14.99 -3.53
C GLU A 368 -1.92 15.05 -2.60
N ALA A 369 -2.07 15.62 -1.40
CA ALA A 369 -1.02 15.59 -0.39
C ALA A 369 -1.05 14.26 0.38
N ILE A 370 -0.23 13.30 -0.06
CA ILE A 370 -0.19 11.94 0.46
C ILE A 370 0.89 11.79 1.54
N GLU A 371 0.54 11.27 2.71
CA GLU A 371 1.49 11.06 3.79
C GLU A 371 2.42 9.87 3.54
N THR A 372 3.69 10.03 3.91
CA THR A 372 4.65 8.92 3.94
C THR A 372 4.57 8.10 5.22
N VAL A 373 4.57 6.77 5.10
CA VAL A 373 4.45 5.83 6.21
C VAL A 373 5.74 5.05 6.46
N VAL A 374 5.94 4.62 7.71
CA VAL A 374 7.10 3.81 8.12
C VAL A 374 6.81 2.30 8.16
N GLY A 375 5.53 1.96 8.19
CA GLY A 375 5.02 0.59 8.24
C GLY A 375 3.56 0.55 7.82
N VAL A 376 3.02 -0.66 7.67
CA VAL A 376 1.64 -0.92 7.28
C VAL A 376 1.12 -2.10 8.08
N TYR A 377 -0.09 -1.98 8.64
CA TYR A 377 -0.87 -3.14 9.05
C TYR A 377 -1.63 -3.70 7.86
N VAL A 378 -1.59 -5.02 7.68
CA VAL A 378 -2.35 -5.75 6.67
C VAL A 378 -3.40 -6.59 7.39
N TYR A 379 -4.68 -6.43 7.04
CA TYR A 379 -5.79 -7.08 7.74
C TYR A 379 -6.87 -7.58 6.78
N ASP A 380 -7.72 -8.48 7.26
CA ASP A 380 -8.92 -8.93 6.54
C ASP A 380 -10.08 -7.94 6.80
N LYS A 381 -10.58 -7.30 5.73
CA LYS A 381 -11.68 -6.31 5.80
C LYS A 381 -12.96 -6.94 6.33
N THR A 382 -13.23 -8.21 5.99
CA THR A 382 -14.45 -8.90 6.44
C THR A 382 -14.43 -9.05 7.95
N GLN A 383 -13.30 -9.50 8.50
CA GLN A 383 -13.14 -9.63 9.96
C GLN A 383 -13.24 -8.28 10.67
N LEU A 384 -12.66 -7.24 10.07
CA LEU A 384 -12.77 -5.89 10.61
C LEU A 384 -14.24 -5.42 10.65
N TRP A 385 -14.98 -5.60 9.55
CA TRP A 385 -16.37 -5.18 9.43
C TRP A 385 -17.33 -5.97 10.32
N GLU A 386 -16.99 -7.22 10.67
CA GLU A 386 -17.73 -8.01 11.65
C GLU A 386 -17.44 -7.57 13.10
N ALA A 387 -16.24 -7.06 13.36
CA ALA A 387 -15.81 -6.67 14.70
C ALA A 387 -16.17 -5.23 15.08
N VAL A 388 -16.19 -4.31 14.11
CA VAL A 388 -16.37 -2.87 14.33
C VAL A 388 -17.74 -2.41 13.81
N ASP A 389 -18.46 -1.67 14.66
CA ASP A 389 -19.78 -1.15 14.33
C ASP A 389 -19.68 -0.18 13.14
N ALA A 390 -20.73 -0.10 12.32
CA ALA A 390 -20.69 0.68 11.09
C ALA A 390 -20.45 2.18 11.32
N ASP A 391 -20.88 2.70 12.48
CA ASP A 391 -20.66 4.10 12.86
C ASP A 391 -19.21 4.38 13.31
N ASP A 392 -18.49 3.37 13.80
CA ASP A 392 -17.10 3.49 14.24
C ASP A 392 -16.10 3.39 13.06
N ARG A 393 -16.58 3.11 11.84
CA ARG A 393 -15.77 3.08 10.60
C ARG A 393 -15.33 4.47 10.11
N LYS A 394 -15.81 5.53 10.76
CA LYS A 394 -15.80 6.91 10.24
C LYS A 394 -14.58 7.75 10.60
N LEU A 395 -13.52 7.20 11.18
CA LEU A 395 -12.42 8.05 11.65
C LEU A 395 -11.29 8.17 10.61
N PRO A 396 -10.85 9.43 10.34
CA PRO A 396 -9.83 9.77 9.34
C PRO A 396 -8.42 9.26 9.75
N SER A 397 -8.26 8.94 11.03
CA SER A 397 -7.03 8.51 11.65
C SER A 397 -7.27 8.01 13.06
N TYR A 398 -6.54 6.98 13.47
CA TYR A 398 -6.74 6.34 14.77
C TYR A 398 -5.49 6.53 15.64
N ASP A 399 -5.74 6.90 16.90
CA ASP A 399 -4.74 6.78 17.97
C ASP A 399 -4.68 5.31 18.39
N THR A 400 -3.54 4.87 18.94
CA THR A 400 -3.35 3.49 19.41
C THR A 400 -4.33 3.11 20.52
N ASN A 401 -4.95 4.09 21.18
CA ASN A 401 -5.90 3.88 22.27
C ASN A 401 -7.37 3.69 21.79
N ASP A 402 -7.64 3.81 20.49
CA ASP A 402 -8.96 3.60 19.91
C ASP A 402 -9.28 2.09 19.81
N PRO A 403 -10.54 1.65 20.03
CA PRO A 403 -10.98 0.28 19.75
C PRO A 403 -10.48 -0.30 18.42
N LEU A 404 -10.44 0.50 17.35
CA LEU A 404 -9.88 0.02 16.08
C LEU A 404 -8.37 -0.21 16.15
N GLY A 405 -7.63 0.71 16.77
CA GLY A 405 -6.19 0.58 16.96
C GLY A 405 -5.86 -0.70 17.71
N GLN A 406 -6.59 -0.97 18.79
CA GLN A 406 -6.44 -2.19 19.57
C GLN A 406 -6.82 -3.45 18.77
N TRP A 407 -7.88 -3.38 17.96
CA TRP A 407 -8.25 -4.49 17.07
C TRP A 407 -7.17 -4.79 16.03
N LEU A 408 -6.56 -3.76 15.44
CA LEU A 408 -5.48 -3.90 14.48
C LEU A 408 -4.25 -4.55 15.12
N GLU A 409 -3.87 -4.13 16.33
CA GLU A 409 -2.78 -4.77 17.07
C GLU A 409 -3.04 -6.27 17.31
N ASP A 410 -4.28 -6.65 17.64
CA ASP A 410 -4.63 -8.04 17.95
C ASP A 410 -4.84 -8.94 16.72
N ASN A 411 -5.22 -8.39 15.57
CA ASN A 411 -5.73 -9.17 14.42
C ASN A 411 -5.02 -8.91 13.09
N ALA A 412 -4.28 -7.80 12.96
CA ALA A 412 -3.59 -7.45 11.73
C ALA A 412 -2.12 -7.92 11.74
N VAL A 413 -1.55 -8.08 10.57
CA VAL A 413 -0.13 -8.37 10.41
C VAL A 413 0.64 -7.06 10.26
N LEU A 414 1.58 -6.81 11.18
CA LEU A 414 2.45 -5.65 11.13
C LEU A 414 3.62 -5.86 10.15
N LEU A 415 3.71 -4.99 9.14
CA LEU A 415 4.85 -4.89 8.24
C LEU A 415 5.60 -3.59 8.48
N MET A 416 6.87 -3.68 8.87
CA MET A 416 7.74 -2.52 9.04
C MET A 416 8.76 -2.44 7.90
N PHE A 417 8.96 -1.24 7.34
CA PHE A 417 9.95 -1.07 6.26
C PHE A 417 11.31 -0.70 6.83
N ASN A 418 12.32 -1.50 6.50
CA ASN A 418 13.69 -1.17 6.89
C ASN A 418 14.16 0.12 6.20
N ARG A 419 14.62 1.08 7.00
CA ARG A 419 15.02 2.40 6.50
C ARG A 419 16.08 2.38 5.39
N TYR A 420 17.03 1.45 5.42
CA TYR A 420 18.17 1.44 4.48
C TYR A 420 17.96 0.49 3.30
N THR A 421 17.29 -0.63 3.56
CA THR A 421 17.11 -1.67 2.55
C THR A 421 15.75 -1.61 1.87
N GLY A 422 14.80 -0.87 2.44
CA GLY A 422 13.39 -0.83 2.01
C GLY A 422 12.67 -2.17 2.08
N ARG A 423 13.31 -3.20 2.65
CA ARG A 423 12.72 -4.52 2.81
C ARG A 423 11.64 -4.43 3.89
N ALA A 424 10.45 -4.93 3.56
CA ALA A 424 9.42 -5.18 4.55
C ALA A 424 9.86 -6.32 5.49
N VAL A 425 9.76 -6.08 6.78
CA VAL A 425 10.01 -7.06 7.84
C VAL A 425 8.70 -7.26 8.55
N GLN A 426 8.20 -8.49 8.53
CA GLN A 426 7.07 -8.90 9.33
C GLN A 426 7.53 -9.05 10.78
N GLU A 427 6.82 -8.44 11.71
CA GLU A 427 6.99 -8.73 13.12
C GLU A 427 6.29 -10.05 13.42
N VAL A 428 7.05 -11.03 13.90
CA VAL A 428 6.53 -12.32 14.36
C VAL A 428 6.46 -12.21 15.88
N GLU A 429 5.25 -12.09 16.41
CA GLU A 429 4.99 -12.07 17.85
C GLU A 429 5.29 -13.41 18.54
#